data_AF-A0A9E3NA03-F1
#
_entry.id   AF-A0A9E3NA03-F1
#
_cell.length_a   1.000
_cell.length_b   1.000
_cell.length_c   1.000
_cell.angle_alpha   90.00
_cell.angle_beta   90.00
_cell.angle_gamma   90.00
#
_symmetry.space_group_name_H-M   'P 1'
#
loop_
_entity.id
_entity.type
_entity.pdbx_description
1 polymer ?
#
loop_
_entity_poly.entity_id
_entity_poly.type
_entity_poly.pdbx_seq_one_letter_code
_entity_poly.pdbx_strand_id
1 'polypeptide(L)' 'SGAGIGVLPAFIGDRDPSLTPLLPDLVEIRRSFWLVTHSDLRRLARIEAVAGWLKSSVAGMA' A
#
# COMPACT_ATOMS: atom_id res chain seq x y z
N SER A 1 -8.01 -12.28 -23.63
CA SER A 1 -6.60 -12.65 -23.45
C SER A 1 -6.27 -12.68 -21.96
N GLY A 2 -6.30 -13.84 -21.32
CA GLY A 2 -6.14 -14.02 -19.85
C GLY A 2 -5.09 -15.08 -19.51
N ALA A 3 -3.94 -15.02 -20.18
CA ALA A 3 -2.97 -16.11 -20.20
C ALA A 3 -1.90 -16.06 -19.07
N GLY A 4 -2.15 -15.31 -17.99
CA GLY A 4 -1.13 -15.07 -16.96
C GLY A 4 -1.69 -14.87 -15.56
N ILE A 5 -0.86 -15.22 -14.58
CA ILE A 5 -1.08 -14.97 -13.15
C ILE A 5 -0.12 -13.85 -12.74
N GLY A 6 -0.63 -12.86 -11.99
CA GLY A 6 0.16 -11.75 -11.47
C GLY A 6 0.07 -11.66 -9.95
N VAL A 7 1.15 -11.22 -9.31
CA VAL A 7 1.12 -10.81 -7.91
C VAL A 7 0.83 -9.32 -7.86
N LEU A 8 -0.26 -8.95 -7.18
CA LEU A 8 -0.71 -7.58 -7.04
C LEU A 8 -0.99 -7.27 -5.57
N PRO A 9 -0.77 -6.02 -5.10
CA PRO A 9 -1.31 -5.57 -3.83
C PRO A 9 -2.84 -5.68 -3.83
N ALA A 10 -3.44 -6.16 -2.74
CA ALA A 10 -4.89 -6.37 -2.63
C ALA A 10 -5.70 -5.10 -3.00
N PHE A 11 -5.29 -3.93 -2.51
CA PHE A 11 -5.96 -2.67 -2.82
C PHE A 11 -5.97 -2.27 -4.31
N ILE A 12 -5.13 -2.88 -5.15
CA ILE A 12 -5.16 -2.74 -6.61
C ILE A 12 -6.07 -3.83 -7.20
N GLY A 13 -5.83 -5.09 -6.83
CA GLY A 13 -6.57 -6.24 -7.36
C GLY A 13 -8.07 -6.19 -7.06
N ASP A 14 -8.44 -5.86 -5.83
CA ASP A 14 -9.83 -5.81 -5.35
C ASP A 14 -10.69 -4.75 -6.06
N ARG A 15 -10.06 -3.78 -6.73
CA ARG A 15 -10.77 -2.73 -7.48
C ARG A 15 -11.06 -3.12 -8.92
N ASP A 16 -10.47 -4.20 -9.43
CA ASP A 16 -10.69 -4.67 -10.78
C ASP A 16 -11.64 -5.88 -10.76
N PRO A 17 -12.91 -5.72 -11.15
CA PRO A 17 -13.88 -6.82 -11.14
C PRO A 17 -13.58 -7.91 -12.16
N SER A 18 -12.62 -7.70 -13.07
CA SER A 18 -12.16 -8.74 -14.01
C SER A 18 -11.11 -9.68 -13.42
N LEU A 19 -10.59 -9.38 -12.23
CA LEU A 19 -9.61 -10.21 -11.53
C LEU A 19 -10.27 -11.12 -10.50
N THR A 20 -9.61 -12.24 -10.18
CA THR A 20 -10.06 -13.17 -9.14
C THR A 20 -8.85 -13.67 -8.33
N PRO A 21 -8.90 -13.63 -6.99
CA PRO A 21 -7.85 -14.21 -6.15
C PRO A 21 -7.73 -15.72 -6.34
N LEU A 22 -6.51 -16.22 -6.53
CA LEU A 22 -6.28 -17.65 -6.81
C LEU A 22 -5.91 -18.49 -5.58
N LEU A 23 -5.23 -17.92 -4.58
CA LEU A 23 -4.68 -18.64 -3.42
C LEU A 23 -4.91 -17.88 -2.10
N PRO A 24 -6.14 -17.41 -1.80
CA PRO A 24 -6.40 -16.52 -0.67
C PRO A 24 -6.04 -17.14 0.70
N ASP A 25 -6.16 -18.46 0.85
CA ASP A 25 -5.94 -19.16 2.12
C ASP A 25 -4.54 -19.80 2.26
N LEU A 26 -3.76 -19.78 1.17
CA LEU A 26 -2.47 -20.48 1.09
C LEU A 26 -1.27 -19.51 1.04
N VAL A 27 -1.50 -18.26 0.60
CA VAL A 27 -0.42 -17.30 0.36
C VAL A 27 -0.81 -15.92 0.89
N GLU A 28 -0.05 -15.43 1.87
CA GLU A 28 -0.11 -14.04 2.34
C GLU A 28 1.22 -13.34 2.04
N ILE A 29 1.18 -12.22 1.31
CA ILE A 29 2.36 -11.41 0.99
C ILE A 29 2.25 -10.06 1.69
N ARG A 30 3.01 -9.88 2.76
CA ARG A 30 3.12 -8.59 3.48
C ARG A 30 4.23 -7.73 2.88
N ARG A 31 3.91 -6.48 2.58
CA ARG A 31 4.86 -5.48 2.07
C ARG A 31 4.88 -4.26 2.97
N SER A 32 6.07 -3.77 3.25
CA SER A 32 6.26 -2.52 3.99
C SER A 32 6.28 -1.34 3.03
N PHE A 33 5.50 -0.30 3.36
CA PHE A 33 5.58 1.00 2.71
C PHE A 33 6.37 1.97 3.58
N TRP A 34 7.19 2.81 2.94
CA TRP A 34 8.04 3.78 3.62
C TRP A 34 7.71 5.18 3.14
N LEU A 35 7.54 6.11 4.08
CA LEU A 35 7.47 7.53 3.79
C LEU A 35 8.88 8.13 3.92
N VAL A 36 9.42 8.63 2.81
CA VAL A 36 10.79 9.16 2.74
C VAL A 36 10.76 10.68 2.61
N THR A 37 11.53 11.37 3.44
CA THR A 37 11.72 12.83 3.39
C THR A 37 13.19 13.15 3.61
N HIS A 38 13.70 14.23 3.02
CA HIS A 38 15.06 14.71 3.32
C HIS A 38 15.20 15.02 4.82
N SER A 39 16.33 14.66 5.43
CA SER A 39 16.59 14.82 6.87
C SER A 39 16.32 16.23 7.36
N ASP A 40 16.77 17.21 6.58
CA ASP A 40 16.73 18.62 6.94
C ASP A 40 15.31 19.20 6.88
N LEU A 41 14.44 18.57 6.08
CA LEU A 41 13.05 18.97 5.91
C LEU A 41 12.11 18.27 6.89
N ARG A 42 12.54 17.14 7.48
CA ARG A 42 11.69 16.28 8.31
C ARG A 42 11.04 17.02 9.48
N ARG A 43 11.71 18.03 10.04
CA ARG A 43 11.23 18.81 11.20
C ARG A 43 10.43 20.07 10.84
N LEU A 44 10.24 20.36 9.55
CA LEU A 44 9.41 21.48 9.14
C LEU A 44 7.95 21.14 9.45
N ALA A 45 7.25 22.05 10.15
CA ALA A 45 5.87 21.81 10.61
C ALA A 45 4.93 21.28 9.52
N ARG A 46 5.02 21.82 8.30
CA ARG A 46 4.22 21.35 7.15
C ARG A 46 4.53 19.91 6.73
N ILE A 47 5.78 19.48 6.85
CA ILE A 47 6.20 18.12 6.51
C ILE A 47 5.72 17.15 7.58
N GLU A 48 5.87 17.51 8.86
CA GLU A 48 5.36 16.69 9.97
C GLU A 48 3.84 16.55 9.91
N ALA A 49 3.11 17.64 9.60
CA ALA A 49 1.66 17.62 9.47
C ALA A 49 1.20 16.64 8.39
N VAL A 50 1.76 16.72 7.18
CA VAL A 50 1.40 15.82 6.06
C VAL A 50 1.85 14.39 6.35
N ALA A 51 3.05 14.19 6.91
CA ALA A 51 3.54 12.86 7.25
C ALA A 51 2.69 12.19 8.33
N GLY A 52 2.25 12.94 9.34
CA GLY A 52 1.30 12.49 10.35
C GLY A 52 -0.05 12.13 9.74
N TRP A 53 -0.60 13.01 8.90
CA TRP A 53 -1.85 12.75 8.19
C TRP A 53 -1.80 11.50 7.30
N LEU A 54 -0.71 11.32 6.53
CA LEU A 54 -0.52 10.14 5.68
C LEU A 54 -0.48 8.86 6.52
N LYS A 55 0.26 8.84 7.63
CA LYS A 55 0.33 7.69 8.54
C LYS A 55 -1.04 7.35 9.11
N SER A 56 -1.79 8.35 9.56
CA SER A 56 -3.14 8.14 10.09
C SER A 56 -4.11 7.64 9.03
N SER A 57 -4.01 8.14 7.80
CA SER A 57 -4.88 7.74 6.68
C SER A 57 -4.73 6.27 6.26
N VAL A 58 -3.58 5.64 6.57
CA VAL A 58 -3.30 4.24 6.22
C VAL A 58 -3.26 3.31 7.43
N ALA A 59 -3.53 3.81 8.64
CA ALA A 59 -3.41 3.04 9.88
C ALA A 59 -4.36 1.82 9.95
N GLY A 60 -5.44 1.80 9.16
CA GLY A 60 -6.37 0.68 9.04
C GLY A 60 -6.19 -0.21 7.81
N MET A 61 -5.12 0.00 7.01
CA MET A 61 -4.83 -0.81 5.81
C MET A 61 -3.91 -2.01 6.12
N ALA A 62 -3.96 -2.52 7.35
CA ALA A 62 -3.15 -3.63 7.86
C ALA A 62 -3.97 -4.90 8.03
#